data_AF-A0A961GTF4-F1
#
_entry.id   AF-A0A961GTF4-F1
#
_cell.length_a   1.000
_cell.length_b   1.000
_cell.length_c   1.000
_cell.angle_alpha   90.00
_cell.angle_beta   90.00
_cell.angle_gamma   90.00
#
_symmetry.space_group_name_H-M   'P 1'
#
loop_
_entity.id
_entity.type
_entity.pdbx_description
1 polymer ?
#
loop_
_entity_poly.entity_id
_entity_poly.type
_entity_poly.pdbx_seq_one_letter_code
_entity_poly.pdbx_strand_id
1 'polypeptide(L)'
;VEVDMVDISDTAPTLGAIAPLATGPVTVRGIGFVRGKETDRIASVVTELERLGIDASESADGFTVRPGLPSPAVVSTYNDHRMAMSFAVLGLLTGGVSIADPHCVDKTFPGFWDAIESLRGEVSHDPAP
;
A
#
# COMPACT_ATOMS: atom_id res chain seq x y z
N VAL A 1 11.94 -12.01 -3.10
CA VAL A 1 11.54 -11.81 -4.51
C VAL A 1 12.15 -10.52 -4.99
N GLU A 2 12.67 -10.49 -6.21
CA GLU A 2 13.16 -9.27 -6.86
C GLU A 2 12.44 -9.13 -8.20
N VAL A 3 11.91 -7.95 -8.48
CA VAL A 3 11.09 -7.70 -9.68
C VAL A 3 11.39 -6.33 -10.27
N ASP A 4 11.61 -6.32 -11.58
CA ASP A 4 11.59 -5.10 -12.39
C ASP A 4 10.14 -4.78 -12.76
N MET A 5 9.70 -3.56 -12.44
CA MET A 5 8.33 -3.12 -12.68
C MET A 5 8.26 -1.97 -13.69
N VAL A 6 9.26 -1.76 -14.55
CA VAL A 6 9.29 -0.66 -15.52
C VAL A 6 8.01 -0.58 -16.38
N ASP A 7 7.51 -1.73 -16.85
CA ASP A 7 6.33 -1.81 -17.74
C ASP A 7 4.99 -1.72 -17.00
N ILE A 8 4.99 -1.92 -15.67
CA ILE A 8 3.78 -1.94 -14.83
C ILE A 8 3.97 -1.07 -13.58
N SER A 9 4.73 0.01 -13.70
CA SER A 9 5.24 0.83 -12.58
C SER A 9 4.14 1.40 -11.68
N ASP A 10 2.97 1.57 -12.26
CA ASP A 10 1.77 2.07 -11.59
C ASP A 10 1.22 1.11 -10.53
N THR A 11 1.59 -0.18 -10.61
CA THR A 11 1.22 -1.22 -9.62
C THR A 11 2.25 -1.38 -8.50
N ALA A 12 3.41 -0.71 -8.59
CA ALA A 12 4.46 -0.80 -7.57
C ALA A 12 3.98 -0.40 -6.16
N PRO A 13 3.16 0.65 -5.96
CA PRO A 13 2.63 0.96 -4.63
C PRO A 13 1.82 -0.18 -4.03
N THR A 14 1.05 -0.91 -4.85
CA THR A 14 0.24 -2.04 -4.39
C THR A 14 1.12 -3.21 -3.97
N LEU A 15 2.14 -3.55 -4.78
CA LEU A 15 3.09 -4.60 -4.40
C LEU A 15 3.86 -4.22 -3.12
N GLY A 16 4.30 -2.97 -3.00
CA GLY A 16 4.98 -2.46 -1.80
C GLY A 16 4.09 -2.54 -0.56
N ALA A 17 2.82 -2.14 -0.66
CA ALA A 17 1.88 -2.16 0.45
C ALA A 17 1.63 -3.57 1.00
N ILE A 18 1.54 -4.60 0.15
CA ILE A 18 1.28 -5.98 0.58
C ILE A 18 2.55 -6.80 0.86
N ALA A 19 3.73 -6.30 0.46
CA ALA A 19 5.03 -6.95 0.70
C ALA A 19 5.34 -7.31 2.17
N PRO A 20 4.84 -6.59 3.21
CA PRO A 20 5.02 -7.00 4.60
C PRO A 20 4.45 -8.39 4.90
N LEU A 21 3.46 -8.85 4.11
CA LEU A 21 2.79 -10.14 4.27
C LEU A 21 3.46 -11.28 3.49
N ALA A 22 4.55 -11.00 2.77
CA ALA A 22 5.30 -12.02 2.05
C ALA A 22 6.11 -12.92 3.01
N THR A 23 6.55 -14.08 2.54
CA THR A 23 7.40 -15.00 3.32
C THR A 23 8.88 -14.60 3.36
N GLY A 24 9.27 -13.58 2.58
CA GLY A 24 10.64 -13.08 2.51
C GLY A 24 10.69 -11.68 1.89
N PRO A 25 11.86 -11.01 1.91
CA PRO A 25 12.01 -9.66 1.37
C PRO A 25 11.57 -9.52 -0.08
N VAL A 26 10.94 -8.39 -0.40
CA VAL A 26 10.50 -8.03 -1.74
C VAL A 26 11.24 -6.77 -2.17
N THR A 27 11.95 -6.84 -3.30
CA THR A 27 12.66 -5.72 -3.90
C THR A 27 12.02 -5.36 -5.24
N VAL A 28 11.62 -4.11 -5.38
CA VAL A 28 11.08 -3.51 -6.61
C VAL A 28 12.17 -2.64 -7.23
N ARG A 29 12.37 -2.75 -8.55
CA ARG A 29 13.34 -1.97 -9.33
C ARG A 29 12.74 -1.44 -10.63
N GLY A 30 13.51 -0.62 -11.34
CA GLY A 30 13.17 -0.12 -12.68
C GLY A 30 12.17 1.03 -12.68
N ILE A 31 11.82 1.58 -11.50
CA ILE A 31 10.73 2.53 -11.33
C ILE A 31 11.20 3.93 -10.89
N GLY A 32 12.49 4.25 -11.01
CA GLY A 32 13.01 5.56 -10.57
C GLY A 32 12.29 6.78 -11.15
N PHE A 33 11.69 6.66 -12.34
CA PHE A 33 10.90 7.73 -12.95
C PHE A 33 9.56 8.00 -12.23
N VAL A 34 9.07 7.08 -11.39
CA VAL A 34 7.81 7.28 -10.63
C VAL A 34 7.95 8.28 -9.49
N ARG A 35 9.18 8.69 -9.16
CA ARG A 35 9.45 9.78 -8.21
C ARG A 35 8.85 11.13 -8.64
N GLY A 36 8.63 11.32 -9.95
CA GLY A 36 8.05 12.54 -10.53
C GLY A 36 6.57 12.45 -10.87
N LYS A 37 5.81 11.51 -10.28
CA LYS A 37 4.37 11.34 -10.53
C LYS A 37 3.57 12.26 -9.59
N GLU A 38 2.32 11.91 -9.26
CA GLU A 38 1.49 12.69 -8.33
C GLU A 38 2.18 12.98 -6.99
N THR A 39 2.98 12.01 -6.54
CA THR A 39 3.95 12.15 -5.45
C THR A 39 5.26 11.46 -5.85
N ASP A 40 6.29 11.60 -5.04
CA ASP A 40 7.40 10.65 -5.07
C ASP A 40 6.90 9.30 -4.54
N ARG A 41 6.42 8.44 -5.44
CA ARG A 41 5.81 7.17 -5.08
C ARG A 41 6.77 6.20 -4.39
N ILE A 42 8.07 6.30 -4.64
CA ILE A 42 9.05 5.46 -3.94
C ILE A 42 9.13 5.94 -2.49
N ALA A 43 9.39 7.23 -2.29
CA ALA A 43 9.52 7.81 -0.97
C ALA A 43 8.21 7.67 -0.16
N SER A 44 7.06 7.91 -0.79
CA SER A 44 5.74 7.77 -0.15
C SER A 44 5.46 6.34 0.30
N VAL A 45 5.74 5.31 -0.52
CA VAL A 45 5.54 3.91 -0.10
C VAL A 45 6.40 3.57 1.10
N VAL A 46 7.70 3.92 1.06
CA VAL A 46 8.64 3.64 2.16
C VAL A 46 8.21 4.37 3.43
N THR A 47 7.92 5.67 3.34
CA THR A 47 7.50 6.50 4.48
C THR A 47 6.28 5.92 5.19
N GLU A 48 5.28 5.47 4.43
CA GLU A 48 4.02 4.97 5.01
C GLU A 48 4.18 3.54 5.56
N LEU A 49 5.06 2.71 4.96
CA LEU A 49 5.45 1.43 5.54
C LEU A 49 6.23 1.60 6.86
N GLU A 50 7.18 2.54 6.92
CA GLU A 50 7.90 2.86 8.15
C GLU A 50 6.96 3.37 9.24
N ARG A 51 5.96 4.20 8.89
CA ARG A 51 4.91 4.65 9.81
C ARG A 51 4.11 3.47 10.39
N LEU A 52 3.92 2.41 9.60
CA LEU A 52 3.28 1.17 10.03
C LEU A 52 4.25 0.23 10.79
N GLY A 53 5.49 0.65 11.06
CA GLY A 53 6.48 -0.14 11.77
C GLY A 53 7.14 -1.23 10.92
N ILE A 54 7.05 -1.15 9.59
CA ILE A 54 7.68 -2.08 8.66
C ILE A 54 9.08 -1.60 8.28
N ASP A 55 10.05 -2.53 8.26
CA ASP A 55 11.37 -2.27 7.68
C ASP A 55 11.29 -2.19 6.15
N ALA A 56 11.38 -0.97 5.63
CA ALA A 56 11.42 -0.66 4.22
C ALA A 56 12.57 0.33 3.95
N SER A 57 13.21 0.23 2.78
CA SER A 57 14.26 1.17 2.37
C SER A 57 14.14 1.49 0.89
N GLU A 58 14.44 2.74 0.55
CA GLU A 58 14.46 3.21 -0.84
C GLU A 58 15.82 3.01 -1.51
N SER A 59 15.80 2.86 -2.84
CA SER A 59 16.93 3.08 -3.74
C SER A 59 16.57 4.16 -4.75
N ALA A 60 17.53 4.62 -5.56
CA ALA A 60 17.24 5.60 -6.60
C ALA A 60 16.18 5.10 -7.61
N ASP A 61 16.13 3.80 -7.85
CA ASP A 61 15.32 3.13 -8.87
C ASP A 61 14.16 2.27 -8.34
N GLY A 62 13.92 2.26 -7.03
CA GLY A 62 12.88 1.44 -6.40
C GLY A 62 12.99 1.38 -4.88
N PHE A 63 12.60 0.25 -4.30
CA PHE A 63 12.60 0.04 -2.85
C PHE A 63 12.67 -1.44 -2.48
N THR A 64 13.04 -1.73 -1.24
CA THR A 64 12.98 -3.07 -0.64
C THR A 64 12.14 -3.04 0.63
N VAL A 65 11.24 -4.01 0.78
CA VAL A 65 10.38 -4.19 1.95
C VAL A 65 10.66 -5.56 2.57
N ARG A 66 10.88 -5.60 3.89
CA ARG A 66 10.99 -6.86 4.62
C ARG A 66 9.64 -7.27 5.21
N PRO A 67 9.40 -8.59 5.37
CA PRO A 67 8.20 -9.07 6.05
C PRO A 67 8.09 -8.53 7.47
N GLY A 68 6.86 -8.22 7.90
CA GLY A 68 6.56 -7.68 9.21
C GLY A 68 5.07 -7.51 9.41
N LEU A 69 4.64 -7.41 10.67
CA LEU A 69 3.23 -7.14 11.01
C LEU A 69 3.01 -5.63 11.12
N PRO A 70 2.14 -5.02 10.28
CA PRO A 70 1.84 -3.60 10.39
C PRO A 70 1.20 -3.23 11.72
N SER A 71 1.65 -2.14 12.32
CA SER A 71 0.98 -1.49 13.45
C SER A 71 -0.15 -0.58 12.97
N PRO A 72 -1.22 -0.38 13.74
CA PRO A 72 -2.29 0.55 13.38
C PRO A 72 -1.77 1.98 13.17
N ALA A 73 -2.10 2.59 12.04
CA ALA A 73 -1.74 3.97 11.74
C ALA A 73 -2.67 4.60 10.68
N VAL A 74 -2.59 5.92 10.56
CA VAL A 74 -3.22 6.68 9.47
C VAL A 74 -2.18 6.91 8.37
N VAL A 75 -2.49 6.44 7.16
CA VAL A 75 -1.65 6.57 5.98
C VAL A 75 -1.94 7.87 5.23
N SER A 76 -0.88 8.64 4.94
CA SER A 76 -0.96 9.82 4.08
C SER A 76 -1.03 9.41 2.61
N THR A 77 -1.91 10.06 1.83
CA THR A 77 -2.10 9.72 0.42
C THR A 77 -1.31 10.59 -0.54
N TYR A 78 -0.88 11.78 -0.09
CA TYR A 78 -0.16 12.76 -0.91
C TYR A 78 -0.94 13.17 -2.18
N ASN A 79 -2.29 13.17 -2.10
CA ASN A 79 -3.20 13.39 -3.23
C ASN A 79 -3.00 12.36 -4.37
N ASP A 80 -2.46 11.18 -4.06
CA ASP A 80 -2.27 10.07 -4.98
C ASP A 80 -3.26 8.94 -4.71
N HIS A 81 -4.24 8.79 -5.59
CA HIS A 81 -5.20 7.69 -5.60
C HIS A 81 -4.57 6.30 -5.43
N ARG A 82 -3.36 6.08 -5.97
CA ARG A 82 -2.70 4.76 -5.88
C ARG A 82 -2.14 4.48 -4.51
N MET A 83 -1.72 5.52 -3.76
CA MET A 83 -1.36 5.38 -2.36
C MET A 83 -2.60 4.98 -1.54
N ALA A 84 -3.71 5.70 -1.72
CA ALA A 84 -4.96 5.40 -1.04
C ALA A 84 -5.45 3.97 -1.31
N MET A 85 -5.57 3.58 -2.58
CA MET A 85 -6.07 2.25 -2.96
C MET A 85 -5.14 1.12 -2.47
N SER A 86 -3.82 1.30 -2.57
CA SER A 86 -2.84 0.27 -2.19
C SER A 86 -2.86 -0.02 -0.69
N PHE A 87 -2.84 1.03 0.14
CA PHE A 87 -2.85 0.86 1.59
C PHE A 87 -4.24 0.47 2.13
N ALA A 88 -5.32 0.76 1.41
CA ALA A 88 -6.64 0.23 1.74
C ALA A 88 -6.70 -1.30 1.58
N VAL A 89 -6.04 -1.85 0.56
CA VAL A 89 -5.90 -3.32 0.40
C VAL A 89 -5.13 -3.92 1.57
N LEU A 90 -4.04 -3.28 2.02
CA LEU A 90 -3.33 -3.73 3.23
C LEU A 90 -4.26 -3.70 4.45
N GLY A 91 -5.02 -2.62 4.63
CA GLY A 91 -5.98 -2.47 5.72
C GLY A 91 -7.11 -3.50 5.73
N LEU A 92 -7.52 -4.02 4.56
CA LEU A 92 -8.43 -5.16 4.48
C LEU A 92 -7.83 -6.44 5.07
N LEU A 93 -6.52 -6.66 4.88
CA LEU A 93 -5.82 -7.88 5.29
C LEU A 93 -5.38 -7.85 6.76
N THR A 94 -5.02 -6.67 7.29
CA THR A 94 -4.41 -6.56 8.63
C THR A 94 -5.28 -5.85 9.66
N GLY A 95 -6.27 -5.06 9.23
CA GLY A 95 -6.96 -4.11 10.10
C GLY A 95 -6.05 -2.96 10.58
N GLY A 96 -6.64 -1.97 11.25
CA GLY A 96 -5.90 -0.87 11.90
C GLY A 96 -5.27 0.19 10.98
N VAL A 97 -5.34 0.01 9.65
CA VAL A 97 -4.86 1.00 8.66
C VAL A 97 -6.02 1.89 8.22
N SER A 98 -5.89 3.20 8.44
CA SER A 98 -6.86 4.22 8.00
C SER A 98 -6.23 5.11 6.92
N ILE A 99 -7.03 5.63 5.99
CA ILE A 99 -6.55 6.45 4.87
C ILE A 99 -6.91 7.92 5.11
N ALA A 100 -5.92 8.82 5.08
CA ALA A 100 -6.10 10.23 5.46
C ALA A 100 -7.00 11.04 4.52
N ASP A 101 -6.86 10.83 3.21
CA ASP A 101 -7.67 11.49 2.17
C ASP A 101 -8.28 10.43 1.25
N PRO A 102 -9.42 9.84 1.66
CA PRO A 102 -10.04 8.77 0.90
C PRO A 102 -10.64 9.25 -0.43
N HIS A 103 -10.92 10.54 -0.60
CA HIS A 103 -11.56 11.08 -1.81
C HIS A 103 -10.63 11.14 -3.03
N CYS A 104 -9.30 11.11 -2.83
CA CYS A 104 -8.36 11.15 -3.95
C CYS A 104 -8.53 9.98 -4.94
N VAL A 105 -9.17 8.87 -4.53
CA VAL A 105 -9.47 7.73 -5.42
C VAL A 105 -10.42 8.07 -6.56
N ASP A 106 -11.29 9.06 -6.39
CA ASP A 106 -12.31 9.47 -7.36
C ASP A 106 -11.72 9.90 -8.71
N LYS A 107 -10.43 10.26 -8.72
CA LYS A 107 -9.67 10.55 -9.93
C LYS A 107 -9.74 9.41 -10.96
N THR A 108 -9.81 8.17 -10.49
CA THR A 108 -9.78 6.98 -11.37
C THR A 108 -10.82 5.93 -11.02
N PHE A 109 -11.29 5.87 -9.76
CA PHE A 109 -12.24 4.87 -9.31
C PHE A 109 -13.20 5.43 -8.24
N PRO A 110 -14.21 6.24 -8.62
CA PRO A 110 -15.18 6.83 -7.69
C PRO A 110 -15.94 5.82 -6.81
N GLY A 111 -16.15 4.59 -7.30
CA GLY A 111 -16.81 3.51 -6.55
C GLY A 111 -15.87 2.63 -5.74
N PHE A 112 -14.62 3.05 -5.53
CA PHE A 112 -13.58 2.20 -4.91
C PHE A 112 -13.96 1.73 -3.50
N TRP A 113 -14.48 2.63 -2.67
CA TRP A 113 -14.79 2.30 -1.27
C TRP A 113 -15.96 1.33 -1.14
N ASP A 114 -16.99 1.50 -1.97
CA ASP A 114 -18.10 0.53 -2.04
C ASP A 114 -17.59 -0.85 -2.50
N ALA A 115 -16.70 -0.87 -3.49
CA ALA A 115 -16.08 -2.11 -3.96
C ALA A 115 -15.26 -2.78 -2.87
N ILE A 116 -14.42 -2.03 -2.14
CA ILE A 116 -13.63 -2.58 -1.03
C ILE A 116 -14.52 -3.09 0.11
N GLU A 117 -15.58 -2.37 0.45
CA GLU A 117 -16.48 -2.76 1.53
C GLU A 117 -17.24 -4.04 1.19
N SER A 118 -17.62 -4.23 -0.09
CA SER A 118 -18.24 -5.47 -0.55
C SER A 118 -17.35 -6.72 -0.41
N LEU A 119 -16.03 -6.54 -0.22
CA LEU A 119 -15.08 -7.63 -0.01
C LEU A 119 -14.91 -7.99 1.48
N ARG A 120 -15.38 -7.16 2.40
CA ARG A 120 -15.42 -7.51 3.82
C ARG A 120 -16.51 -8.56 4.00
N GLY A 121 -16.11 -9.81 4.22
CA GLY A 121 -17.06 -10.89 4.52
C GLY A 121 -17.95 -10.53 5.72
N GLU A 122 -19.15 -11.12 5.78
CA GLU A 122 -19.99 -11.00 6.97
C GLU A 122 -19.19 -11.48 8.19
N VAL A 123 -18.92 -10.57 9.13
CA VAL A 123 -18.34 -10.93 10.41
C VAL A 123 -19.42 -11.68 11.16
N SER A 124 -19.44 -13.01 11.07
CA SER A 124 -20.18 -13.83 12.01
C SER A 124 -19.55 -13.60 13.39
N HIS A 125 -20.14 -12.70 14.17
CA HIS A 125 -19.98 -12.72 15.62
C HIS A 125 -20.59 -14.03 16.10
N ASP A 126 -19.77 -15.08 16.21
CA ASP A 126 -20.12 -16.20 17.07
C ASP A 126 -20.22 -15.62 18.49
N PRO A 127 -21.39 -15.65 19.14
CA PRO A 127 -21.47 -15.25 20.54
C PRO A 127 -20.54 -16.19 21.31
N ALA A 128 -19.54 -15.62 21.99
CA ALA A 128 -18.62 -16.37 22.84
C ALA A 128 -19.43 -17.20 23.87
N PRO A 129 -18.94 -18.40 24.24
CA PRO A 129 -19.63 -19.32 25.16
C PRO A 129 -19.85 -18.76 26.57
#